data_AF-A0A1H3FGH4-F1
#
_entry.id   AF-A0A1H3FGH4-F1
#
_cell.length_a   1.000
_cell.length_b   1.000
_cell.length_c   1.000
_cell.angle_alpha   90.00
_cell.angle_beta   90.00
_cell.angle_gamma   90.00
#
_symmetry.space_group_name_H-M   'P 1'
#
loop_
_entity.id
_entity.type
_entity.pdbx_description
1 polymer ?
#
loop_
_entity_poly.entity_id
_entity_poly.type
_entity_poly.pdbx_seq_one_letter_code
_entity_poly.pdbx_strand_id
1 'polypeptide(L)'
;MSETIELGPLRLDAMLLAGLLSAAVGLAMFKIWLSRSSLQGETNWMDIALNAVICTIIGWKLAFLVRDPELLWERPSALLLVRGSATDTAFGFLLACAYVAYAGRKRNIPLKKLLDVWPYAIIPGCIVWTLLTDFPYAIPYALLLACVYGILFRTGASSRIGSGETASLSLLGTGIGGLFVSLFAAYPPGTLPALTFGLTMLQWLFIALSFIGILMPRKVRING
;
A
#
# COMPACT_ATOMS: atom_id res chain seq x y z
N MET A 1 18.50 4.84 3.82
CA MET A 1 19.39 5.66 2.97
C MET A 1 18.82 7.07 2.90
N SER A 2 19.52 8.08 3.42
CA SER A 2 19.15 9.50 3.26
C SER A 2 20.07 10.15 2.23
N GLU A 3 20.17 9.54 1.04
CA GLU A 3 20.85 10.17 -0.08
C GLU A 3 19.87 11.12 -0.74
N THR A 4 20.00 12.41 -0.44
CA THR A 4 19.37 13.45 -1.24
C THR A 4 20.02 13.43 -2.61
N ILE A 5 19.25 13.13 -3.65
CA ILE A 5 19.73 13.26 -5.03
C ILE A 5 19.71 14.76 -5.34
N GLU A 6 20.88 15.37 -5.37
CA GLU A 6 21.04 16.78 -5.73
C GLU A 6 21.12 16.89 -7.26
N LEU A 7 20.02 17.30 -7.89
CA LEU A 7 19.99 17.70 -9.30
C LEU A 7 20.08 19.23 -9.34
N GLY A 8 21.29 19.77 -9.22
CA GLY A 8 21.51 21.21 -9.15
C GLY A 8 20.86 21.83 -7.90
N PRO A 9 20.02 22.89 -8.00
CA PRO A 9 19.37 23.49 -6.83
C PRO A 9 18.21 22.64 -6.27
N LEU A 10 17.81 21.56 -6.95
CA LEU A 10 16.69 20.71 -6.57
C LEU A 10 17.18 19.53 -5.71
N ARG A 11 16.93 19.63 -4.41
CA ARG A 11 17.13 18.54 -3.44
C ARG A 11 15.89 17.65 -3.43
N LEU A 12 15.93 16.56 -4.22
CA LEU A 12 14.89 15.56 -4.18
C LEU A 12 15.23 14.52 -3.11
N ASP A 13 14.32 14.38 -2.15
CA ASP A 13 14.39 13.32 -1.17
C ASP A 13 14.16 11.96 -1.87
N ALA A 14 15.17 11.08 -1.85
CA ALA A 14 15.09 9.77 -2.47
C ALA A 14 13.90 8.94 -1.95
N MET A 15 13.47 9.16 -0.70
CA MET A 15 12.31 8.48 -0.12
C MET A 15 11.01 8.92 -0.77
N LEU A 16 10.88 10.21 -1.07
CA LEU A 16 9.76 10.77 -1.82
C LEU A 16 9.70 10.22 -3.24
N LEU A 17 10.85 10.20 -3.91
CA LEU A 17 10.97 9.70 -5.27
C LEU A 17 10.64 8.21 -5.35
N ALA A 18 11.14 7.40 -4.39
CA ALA A 18 10.78 6.00 -4.26
C ALA A 18 9.29 5.80 -4.03
N GLY A 19 8.66 6.63 -3.19
CA GLY A 19 7.21 6.59 -2.94
C GLY A 19 6.39 6.92 -4.19
N LEU A 20 6.78 7.96 -4.94
CA LEU A 20 6.13 8.34 -6.19
C LEU A 20 6.28 7.27 -7.27
N LEU A 21 7.48 6.71 -7.45
CA LEU A 21 7.72 5.61 -8.39
C LEU A 21 6.89 4.38 -8.01
N SER A 22 6.84 4.03 -6.73
CA SER A 22 6.04 2.91 -6.23
C SER A 22 4.55 3.11 -6.50
N ALA A 23 4.02 4.30 -6.22
CA ALA A 23 2.63 4.64 -6.52
C ALA A 23 2.35 4.62 -8.03
N ALA A 24 3.27 5.15 -8.85
CA ALA A 24 3.14 5.16 -10.30
C ALA A 24 3.11 3.74 -10.89
N VAL A 25 3.99 2.85 -10.45
CA VAL A 25 4.00 1.44 -10.88
C VAL A 25 2.73 0.72 -10.39
N GLY A 26 2.30 0.96 -9.16
CA GLY A 26 1.04 0.43 -8.63
C GLY A 26 -0.16 0.81 -9.48
N LEU A 27 -0.28 2.10 -9.85
CA LEU A 27 -1.33 2.60 -10.74
C LEU A 27 -1.22 2.05 -12.16
N ALA A 28 -0.01 1.94 -12.71
CA ALA A 28 0.22 1.41 -14.05
C ALA A 28 -0.20 -0.07 -14.13
N MET A 29 0.21 -0.89 -13.15
CA MET A 29 -0.19 -2.29 -13.05
C MET A 29 -1.70 -2.44 -12.85
N PHE A 30 -2.28 -1.58 -12.01
CA PHE A 30 -3.73 -1.53 -11.81
C PHE A 30 -4.47 -1.21 -13.11
N LYS A 31 -3.98 -0.26 -13.92
CA LYS A 31 -4.54 0.09 -15.23
C LYS A 31 -4.50 -1.08 -16.20
N ILE A 32 -3.36 -1.76 -16.29
CA ILE A 32 -3.18 -2.94 -17.15
C ILE A 32 -4.15 -4.04 -16.75
N TRP A 33 -4.27 -4.33 -15.45
CA TRP A 33 -5.24 -5.30 -14.96
C TRP A 33 -6.68 -4.88 -15.25
N LEU A 34 -7.04 -3.62 -14.99
CA LEU A 34 -8.41 -3.11 -15.19
C LEU A 34 -8.85 -3.27 -16.65
N SER A 35 -7.96 -2.96 -17.61
CA SER A 35 -8.22 -3.14 -19.05
C SER A 35 -8.43 -4.59 -19.51
N ARG A 36 -8.10 -5.57 -18.66
CA ARG A 36 -8.28 -7.00 -18.93
C ARG A 36 -9.41 -7.63 -18.10
N SER A 37 -10.00 -6.85 -17.20
CA SER A 37 -11.01 -7.32 -16.25
C SER A 37 -12.43 -7.05 -16.73
N SER A 38 -13.41 -7.77 -16.18
CA SER A 38 -14.85 -7.48 -16.39
C SER A 38 -15.31 -6.13 -15.86
N LEU A 39 -14.47 -5.43 -15.08
CA LEU A 39 -14.79 -4.12 -14.50
C LEU A 39 -14.57 -2.96 -15.47
N GLN A 40 -14.05 -3.24 -16.67
CA GLN A 40 -13.86 -2.22 -17.68
C GLN A 40 -15.22 -1.62 -18.07
N GLY A 41 -15.37 -0.31 -17.86
CA GLY A 41 -16.58 0.43 -18.23
C GLY A 41 -17.69 0.47 -17.16
N GLU A 42 -17.58 -0.28 -16.05
CA GLU A 42 -18.60 -0.21 -14.99
C GLU A 42 -18.54 1.11 -14.19
N THR A 43 -17.33 1.55 -13.86
CA THR A 43 -17.09 2.72 -13.01
C THR A 43 -15.68 3.23 -13.29
N ASN A 44 -15.46 4.52 -13.06
CA ASN A 44 -14.13 5.12 -13.14
C ASN A 44 -13.27 4.69 -11.93
N TRP A 45 -12.81 3.45 -11.93
CA TRP A 45 -11.92 2.88 -10.93
C TRP A 45 -10.57 3.60 -10.89
N MET A 46 -10.08 4.05 -12.05
CA MET A 46 -8.85 4.82 -12.14
C MET A 46 -8.96 6.17 -11.42
N ASP A 47 -10.10 6.85 -11.51
CA ASP A 47 -10.33 8.11 -10.78
C ASP A 47 -10.31 7.88 -9.26
N ILE A 48 -10.87 6.75 -8.78
CA ILE A 48 -10.82 6.42 -7.33
C ILE A 48 -9.37 6.18 -6.93
N ALA A 49 -8.62 5.38 -7.70
CA ALA A 49 -7.24 5.06 -7.38
C ALA A 49 -6.33 6.29 -7.41
N LEU A 50 -6.46 7.14 -8.43
CA LEU A 50 -5.69 8.39 -8.55
C LEU A 50 -6.02 9.35 -7.39
N ASN A 51 -7.30 9.54 -7.09
CA ASN A 51 -7.70 10.40 -5.97
C ASN A 51 -7.24 9.83 -4.62
N ALA A 52 -7.22 8.50 -4.44
CA ALA A 52 -6.66 7.89 -3.24
C ALA A 52 -5.16 8.17 -3.11
N VAL A 53 -4.39 8.09 -4.20
CA VAL A 53 -2.97 8.47 -4.20
C VAL A 53 -2.78 9.96 -3.87
N ILE A 54 -3.60 10.83 -4.45
CA ILE A 54 -3.59 12.27 -4.15
C ILE A 54 -3.91 12.50 -2.66
N CYS A 55 -4.93 11.82 -2.11
CA CYS A 55 -5.24 11.86 -0.68
C CYS A 55 -4.06 11.40 0.17
N THR A 56 -3.36 10.34 -0.21
CA THR A 56 -2.15 9.89 0.51
C THR A 56 -1.08 10.97 0.51
N ILE A 57 -0.78 11.57 -0.64
CA ILE A 57 0.27 12.61 -0.76
C ILE A 57 -0.12 13.86 0.02
N ILE A 58 -1.36 14.33 -0.12
CA ILE A 58 -1.88 15.50 0.60
C ILE A 58 -1.89 15.23 2.11
N GLY A 59 -2.42 14.08 2.54
CA GLY A 59 -2.46 13.72 3.94
C GLY A 59 -1.06 13.60 4.53
N TRP A 60 -0.13 12.96 3.83
CA TRP A 60 1.27 12.89 4.25
C TRP A 60 1.92 14.27 4.32
N LYS A 61 1.69 15.15 3.32
CA LYS A 61 2.30 16.48 3.28
C LYS A 61 1.70 17.45 4.30
N LEU A 62 0.40 17.32 4.61
CA LEU A 62 -0.33 18.22 5.50
C LEU A 62 -0.49 17.68 6.92
N ALA A 63 -0.02 16.47 7.21
CA ALA A 63 -0.14 15.88 8.56
C ALA A 63 0.55 16.73 9.64
N PHE A 64 1.58 17.51 9.30
CA PHE A 64 2.19 18.45 10.25
C PHE A 64 1.24 19.56 10.69
N LEU A 65 0.27 19.95 9.84
CA LEU A 65 -0.73 20.98 10.18
C LEU A 65 -1.65 20.56 11.32
N VAL A 66 -1.89 19.26 11.45
CA VAL A 66 -2.72 18.71 12.53
C VAL A 66 -1.95 18.70 13.85
N ARG A 67 -0.62 18.60 13.79
CA ARG A 67 0.25 18.50 14.97
C ARG A 67 0.66 19.89 15.47
N ASP A 68 1.11 20.76 14.56
CA ASP A 68 1.66 22.08 14.87
C ASP A 68 0.96 23.16 14.01
N PRO A 69 -0.33 23.46 14.28
CA PRO A 69 -1.09 24.42 13.48
C PRO A 69 -0.53 25.84 13.54
N GLU A 70 0.12 26.20 14.65
CA GLU A 70 0.74 27.51 14.88
C GLU A 70 1.87 27.82 13.87
N LEU A 71 2.54 26.78 13.36
CA LEU A 71 3.64 26.90 12.40
C LEU A 71 3.21 27.56 11.08
N LEU A 72 1.93 27.45 10.70
CA LEU A 72 1.38 28.13 9.52
C LEU A 72 1.41 29.65 9.66
N TRP A 73 1.13 30.14 10.86
CA TRP A 73 1.03 31.57 11.13
C TRP A 73 2.42 32.20 11.22
N GLU A 74 3.36 31.48 11.81
CA GLU A 74 4.73 31.96 11.97
C GLU A 74 5.56 31.83 10.68
N ARG A 75 5.37 30.75 9.92
CA ARG A 75 6.20 30.40 8.75
C ARG A 75 5.37 29.75 7.65
N PRO A 76 4.71 30.52 6.77
CA PRO A 76 3.92 29.97 5.66
C PRO A 76 4.78 29.14 4.68
N SER A 77 6.09 29.41 4.61
CA SER A 77 7.05 28.62 3.82
C SER A 77 7.27 27.20 4.36
N ALA A 78 6.85 26.90 5.59
CA ALA A 78 6.91 25.57 6.18
C ALA A 78 6.11 24.53 5.37
N LEU A 79 5.05 24.96 4.66
CA LEU A 79 4.29 24.10 3.74
C LEU A 79 5.16 23.44 2.67
N LEU A 80 6.24 24.10 2.22
CA LEU A 80 7.14 23.52 1.24
C LEU A 80 8.31 22.79 1.91
N LEU A 81 8.81 23.33 3.03
CA LEU A 81 10.07 22.91 3.66
C LEU A 81 9.95 21.73 4.64
N VAL A 82 8.79 21.52 5.26
CA VAL A 82 8.62 20.44 6.24
C VAL A 82 8.61 19.09 5.52
N ARG A 83 9.55 18.23 5.94
CA ARG A 83 9.69 16.84 5.46
C ARG A 83 8.74 15.95 6.26
N GLY A 84 7.96 15.13 5.57
CA GLY A 84 7.01 14.24 6.22
C GLY A 84 7.71 13.11 6.98
N SER A 85 7.22 12.81 8.18
CA SER A 85 7.61 11.71 9.06
C SER A 85 6.93 10.39 8.68
N ALA A 86 7.42 9.27 9.21
CA ALA A 86 6.72 7.98 9.12
C ALA A 86 5.31 8.02 9.74
N THR A 87 5.11 8.82 10.79
CA THR A 87 3.79 9.06 11.39
C THR A 87 2.84 9.77 10.43
N ASP A 88 3.38 10.63 9.57
CA ASP A 88 2.61 11.35 8.55
C ASP A 88 2.16 10.42 7.44
N THR A 89 2.96 9.38 7.15
CA THR A 89 2.61 8.38 6.14
C THR A 89 1.38 7.59 6.57
N ALA A 90 1.28 7.24 7.86
CA ALA A 90 0.10 6.61 8.43
C ALA A 90 -1.14 7.50 8.29
N PHE A 91 -1.01 8.81 8.52
CA PHE A 91 -2.11 9.76 8.35
C PHE A 91 -2.57 9.86 6.88
N GLY A 92 -1.61 9.93 5.94
CA GLY A 92 -1.92 9.88 4.50
C GLY A 92 -2.67 8.61 4.10
N PHE A 93 -2.23 7.45 4.59
CA PHE A 93 -2.89 6.18 4.34
C PHE A 93 -4.32 6.13 4.91
N LEU A 94 -4.51 6.59 6.15
CA LEU A 94 -5.85 6.70 6.77
C LEU A 94 -6.78 7.59 5.96
N LEU A 95 -6.29 8.74 5.49
CA LEU A 95 -7.06 9.66 4.64
C LEU A 95 -7.46 9.01 3.31
N ALA A 96 -6.56 8.25 2.70
CA ALA A 96 -6.86 7.48 1.49
C ALA A 96 -7.90 6.38 1.74
N CYS A 97 -7.80 5.64 2.85
CA CYS A 97 -8.82 4.65 3.23
C CYS A 97 -10.20 5.31 3.44
N ALA A 98 -10.24 6.46 4.12
CA ALA A 98 -11.47 7.21 4.35
C ALA A 98 -12.08 7.70 3.02
N TYR A 99 -11.25 8.25 2.12
CA TYR A 99 -11.67 8.67 0.78
C TYR A 99 -12.24 7.50 -0.02
N VAL A 100 -11.54 6.37 -0.05
CA VAL A 100 -11.95 5.16 -0.76
C VAL A 100 -13.28 4.63 -0.23
N ALA A 101 -13.46 4.57 1.10
CA ALA A 101 -14.71 4.16 1.73
C ALA A 101 -15.86 5.11 1.38
N TYR A 102 -15.60 6.42 1.40
CA TYR A 102 -16.56 7.45 1.00
C TYR A 102 -16.94 7.34 -0.49
N ALA A 103 -15.96 7.22 -1.38
CA ALA A 103 -16.17 7.07 -2.82
C ALA A 103 -16.92 5.77 -3.15
N GLY A 104 -16.60 4.68 -2.46
CA GLY A 104 -17.29 3.40 -2.58
C GLY A 104 -18.76 3.50 -2.19
N ARG A 105 -19.07 4.15 -1.05
CA ARG A 105 -20.45 4.40 -0.61
C ARG A 105 -21.20 5.29 -1.58
N LYS A 106 -20.60 6.41 -2.01
CA LYS A 106 -21.23 7.35 -2.95
C LYS A 106 -21.59 6.69 -4.30
N ARG A 107 -20.82 5.69 -4.72
CA ARG A 107 -21.01 4.97 -5.99
C ARG A 107 -21.73 3.63 -5.83
N ASN A 108 -22.28 3.33 -4.64
CA ASN A 108 -22.96 2.05 -4.32
C ASN A 108 -22.12 0.80 -4.64
N ILE A 109 -20.80 0.89 -4.49
CA ILE A 109 -19.90 -0.25 -4.72
C ILE A 109 -19.92 -1.14 -3.46
N PRO A 110 -20.21 -2.45 -3.58
CA PRO A 110 -20.20 -3.33 -2.43
C PRO A 110 -18.78 -3.45 -1.85
N LEU A 111 -18.66 -3.41 -0.51
CA LEU A 111 -17.37 -3.38 0.18
C LEU A 111 -16.44 -4.54 -0.25
N LYS A 112 -16.98 -5.73 -0.47
CA LYS A 112 -16.20 -6.90 -0.93
C LYS A 112 -15.55 -6.66 -2.29
N LYS A 113 -16.30 -6.07 -3.23
CA LYS A 113 -15.80 -5.72 -4.56
C LYS A 113 -14.71 -4.68 -4.46
N LEU A 114 -14.91 -3.66 -3.63
CA LEU A 114 -13.91 -2.65 -3.37
C LEU A 114 -12.63 -3.27 -2.80
N LEU A 115 -12.72 -4.14 -1.79
CA LEU A 115 -11.57 -4.81 -1.20
C LEU A 115 -10.86 -5.77 -2.17
N ASP A 116 -11.59 -6.46 -3.05
CA ASP A 116 -11.00 -7.38 -4.04
C ASP A 116 -10.17 -6.65 -5.11
N VAL A 117 -10.42 -5.37 -5.33
CA VAL A 117 -9.79 -4.57 -6.40
C VAL A 117 -8.45 -3.97 -5.93
N TRP A 118 -8.35 -3.53 -4.69
CA TRP A 118 -7.16 -2.84 -4.17
C TRP A 118 -5.84 -3.61 -4.20
N PRO A 119 -5.80 -4.94 -3.98
CA PRO A 119 -4.56 -5.70 -4.06
C PRO A 119 -3.83 -5.53 -5.40
N TYR A 120 -4.56 -5.32 -6.50
CA TYR A 120 -3.97 -5.12 -7.83
C TYR A 120 -3.25 -3.79 -8.00
N ALA A 121 -3.51 -2.80 -7.14
CA ALA A 121 -2.79 -1.54 -7.10
C ALA A 121 -1.69 -1.54 -6.02
N ILE A 122 -2.02 -2.04 -4.83
CA ILE A 122 -1.16 -1.93 -3.64
C ILE A 122 0.07 -2.84 -3.74
N ILE A 123 -0.12 -4.12 -4.06
CA ILE A 123 0.98 -5.11 -4.07
C ILE A 123 2.11 -4.72 -5.04
N PRO A 124 1.85 -4.38 -6.32
CA PRO A 124 2.93 -3.95 -7.21
C PRO A 124 3.64 -2.68 -6.73
N GLY A 125 2.92 -1.76 -6.09
CA GLY A 125 3.55 -0.60 -5.43
C GLY A 125 4.45 -1.02 -4.27
N CYS A 126 4.02 -1.95 -3.42
CA CYS A 126 4.82 -2.48 -2.33
C CYS A 126 6.08 -3.20 -2.83
N ILE A 127 6.01 -3.96 -3.93
CA ILE A 127 7.19 -4.61 -4.54
C ILE A 127 8.25 -3.56 -4.88
N VAL A 128 7.87 -2.50 -5.60
CA VAL A 128 8.79 -1.44 -6.00
C VAL A 128 9.35 -0.71 -4.78
N TRP A 129 8.50 -0.39 -3.80
CA TRP A 129 8.93 0.25 -2.56
C TRP A 129 9.99 -0.58 -1.86
N THR A 130 9.71 -1.86 -1.62
CA THR A 130 10.64 -2.76 -0.93
C THR A 130 11.98 -2.89 -1.65
N LEU A 131 11.97 -2.97 -2.99
CA LEU A 131 13.19 -3.04 -3.80
C LEU A 131 13.99 -1.74 -3.81
N LEU A 132 13.35 -0.59 -3.64
CA LEU A 132 14.03 0.72 -3.66
C LEU A 132 14.54 1.16 -2.28
N THR A 133 13.91 0.72 -1.18
CA THR A 133 14.27 1.21 0.16
C THR A 133 15.34 0.39 0.87
N ASP A 134 15.27 -0.94 0.76
CA ASP A 134 16.03 -1.85 1.63
C ASP A 134 16.75 -2.95 0.84
N PHE A 135 17.18 -2.65 -0.39
CA PHE A 135 18.00 -3.55 -1.18
C PHE A 135 19.38 -3.74 -0.52
N PRO A 136 19.91 -4.98 -0.41
CA PRO A 136 19.39 -6.26 -0.90
C PRO A 136 18.50 -7.04 0.09
N TYR A 137 18.38 -6.59 1.34
CA TYR A 137 17.65 -7.28 2.42
C TYR A 137 16.15 -7.50 2.13
N ALA A 138 15.57 -6.67 1.25
CA ALA A 138 14.17 -6.74 0.84
C ALA A 138 13.85 -7.77 -0.26
N ILE A 139 14.83 -8.39 -0.91
CA ILE A 139 14.60 -9.33 -2.03
C ILE A 139 13.62 -10.45 -1.66
N PRO A 140 13.73 -11.12 -0.49
CA PRO A 140 12.79 -12.17 -0.10
C PRO A 140 11.33 -11.68 -0.01
N TYR A 141 11.12 -10.46 0.51
CA TYR A 141 9.80 -9.85 0.60
C TYR A 141 9.25 -9.47 -0.77
N ALA A 142 10.09 -8.91 -1.64
CA ALA A 142 9.70 -8.58 -3.01
C ALA A 142 9.31 -9.82 -3.81
N LEU A 143 10.06 -10.93 -3.66
CA LEU A 143 9.73 -12.22 -4.28
C LEU A 143 8.41 -12.78 -3.77
N LEU A 144 8.17 -12.74 -2.45
CA LEU A 144 6.90 -13.15 -1.87
C LEU A 144 5.74 -12.36 -2.47
N LEU A 145 5.82 -11.03 -2.45
CA LEU A 145 4.80 -10.14 -2.98
C LEU A 145 4.58 -10.38 -4.49
N ALA A 146 5.65 -10.63 -5.25
CA ALA A 146 5.55 -10.99 -6.67
C ALA A 146 4.83 -12.33 -6.87
N CYS A 147 5.11 -13.35 -6.04
CA CYS A 147 4.38 -14.61 -6.06
C CYS A 147 2.90 -14.42 -5.75
N VAL A 148 2.56 -13.67 -4.70
CA VAL A 148 1.17 -13.36 -4.34
C VAL A 148 0.49 -12.64 -5.50
N TYR A 149 1.13 -11.61 -6.06
CA TYR A 149 0.60 -10.86 -7.21
C TYR A 149 0.41 -11.75 -8.45
N GLY A 150 1.37 -12.63 -8.74
CA GLY A 150 1.28 -13.59 -9.84
C GLY A 150 0.12 -14.56 -9.68
N ILE A 151 -0.12 -15.06 -8.46
CA ILE A 151 -1.30 -15.88 -8.15
C ILE A 151 -2.57 -15.07 -8.40
N LEU A 152 -2.67 -13.85 -7.86
CA LEU A 152 -3.83 -12.97 -8.04
C LEU A 152 -4.12 -12.65 -9.49
N PHE A 153 -3.08 -12.40 -10.28
CA PHE A 153 -3.21 -12.12 -11.71
C PHE A 153 -3.71 -13.35 -12.48
N ARG A 154 -3.24 -14.55 -12.11
CA ARG A 154 -3.68 -15.81 -12.71
C ARG A 154 -5.09 -16.22 -12.28
N THR A 155 -5.47 -16.01 -11.03
CA THR A 155 -6.75 -16.49 -10.47
C THR A 155 -7.89 -15.49 -10.62
N GLY A 156 -7.61 -14.19 -10.69
CA GLY A 156 -8.61 -13.14 -10.48
C GLY A 156 -8.91 -12.26 -11.70
N ALA A 157 -8.69 -12.74 -12.93
CA ALA A 157 -8.88 -11.90 -14.11
C ALA A 157 -10.35 -11.52 -14.45
N SER A 158 -11.39 -12.11 -13.86
CA SER A 158 -12.78 -11.63 -14.13
C SER A 158 -13.89 -12.23 -13.24
N SER A 159 -13.81 -13.52 -12.89
CA SER A 159 -15.01 -14.25 -12.41
C SER A 159 -15.27 -14.24 -10.90
N ARG A 160 -14.30 -13.77 -10.09
CA ARG A 160 -14.36 -13.85 -8.61
C ARG A 160 -14.48 -12.50 -7.92
N ILE A 161 -14.51 -11.40 -8.67
CA ILE A 161 -14.56 -10.05 -8.10
C ILE A 161 -15.89 -9.83 -7.37
N GLY A 162 -15.82 -9.38 -6.11
CA GLY A 162 -17.00 -9.16 -5.26
C GLY A 162 -17.29 -10.31 -4.30
N SER A 163 -16.53 -11.41 -4.35
CA SER A 163 -16.65 -12.53 -3.42
C SER A 163 -15.91 -12.30 -2.10
N GLY A 164 -14.94 -11.37 -2.08
CA GLY A 164 -13.99 -11.16 -0.98
C GLY A 164 -12.82 -12.16 -0.99
N GLU A 165 -12.78 -13.08 -1.94
CA GLU A 165 -11.76 -14.12 -2.02
C GLU A 165 -10.40 -13.56 -2.43
N THR A 166 -10.37 -12.63 -3.39
CA THR A 166 -9.13 -12.00 -3.88
C THR A 166 -8.46 -11.21 -2.76
N ALA A 167 -9.23 -10.39 -2.05
CA ALA A 167 -8.75 -9.64 -0.91
C ALA A 167 -8.25 -10.58 0.20
N SER A 168 -9.02 -11.60 0.55
CA SER A 168 -8.63 -12.57 1.57
C SER A 168 -7.37 -13.34 1.18
N LEU A 169 -7.23 -13.78 -0.07
CA LEU A 169 -6.03 -14.46 -0.58
C LEU A 169 -4.81 -13.54 -0.55
N SER A 170 -4.97 -12.28 -0.93
CA SER A 170 -3.90 -11.29 -0.87
C SER A 170 -3.41 -11.03 0.57
N LEU A 171 -4.34 -10.93 1.51
CA LEU A 171 -4.06 -10.71 2.93
C LEU A 171 -3.39 -11.91 3.58
N LEU A 172 -3.87 -13.13 3.31
CA LEU A 172 -3.26 -14.35 3.82
C LEU A 172 -1.91 -14.63 3.19
N GLY A 173 -1.78 -14.47 1.87
CA GLY A 173 -0.52 -14.67 1.16
C GLY A 173 0.55 -13.71 1.66
N THR A 174 0.20 -12.44 1.85
CA THR A 174 1.11 -11.44 2.38
C THR A 174 1.37 -11.62 3.89
N GLY A 175 0.36 -11.98 4.68
CA GLY A 175 0.49 -12.16 6.13
C GLY A 175 1.27 -13.42 6.50
N ILE A 176 0.80 -14.60 6.10
CA ILE A 176 1.47 -15.87 6.42
C ILE A 176 2.83 -15.93 5.73
N GLY A 177 2.87 -15.54 4.45
CA GLY A 177 4.11 -15.49 3.69
C GLY A 177 5.11 -14.48 4.25
N GLY A 178 4.65 -13.29 4.63
CA GLY A 178 5.50 -12.26 5.22
C GLY A 178 6.06 -12.67 6.58
N LEU A 179 5.26 -13.35 7.40
CA LEU A 179 5.73 -13.97 8.64
C LEU A 179 6.82 -14.99 8.37
N PHE A 180 6.60 -15.91 7.44
CA PHE A 180 7.58 -16.93 7.09
C PHE A 180 8.90 -16.29 6.62
N VAL A 181 8.83 -15.33 5.71
CA VAL A 181 10.01 -14.60 5.23
C VAL A 181 10.72 -13.88 6.38
N SER A 182 9.97 -13.26 7.30
CA SER A 182 10.56 -12.53 8.42
C SER A 182 11.36 -13.36 9.42
N LEU A 183 11.17 -14.68 9.43
CA LEU A 183 11.96 -15.60 10.27
C LEU A 183 13.37 -15.83 9.72
N PHE A 184 13.56 -15.65 8.42
CA PHE A 184 14.82 -15.95 7.72
C PHE A 184 15.47 -14.73 7.05
N ALA A 185 14.73 -13.63 6.93
CA ALA A 185 15.23 -12.39 6.32
C ALA A 185 16.34 -11.79 7.20
N ALA A 186 17.47 -11.47 6.57
CA ALA A 186 18.57 -10.79 7.24
C ALA A 186 18.21 -9.31 7.48
N TYR A 187 18.63 -8.78 8.64
CA TYR A 187 18.52 -7.36 8.93
C TYR A 187 19.76 -6.61 8.40
N PRO A 188 19.61 -5.33 8.01
CA PRO A 188 20.75 -4.49 7.69
C PRO A 188 21.77 -4.42 8.85
N PRO A 189 23.08 -4.44 8.57
CA PRO A 189 24.11 -4.40 9.59
C PRO A 189 23.98 -3.15 10.45
N GLY A 190 24.11 -3.31 11.77
CA GLY A 190 23.99 -2.21 12.74
C GLY A 190 22.57 -1.82 13.11
N THR A 191 21.54 -2.48 12.57
CA THR A 191 20.15 -2.28 13.00
C THR A 191 19.75 -3.36 14.01
N LEU A 192 19.37 -2.94 15.22
CA LEU A 192 18.74 -3.82 16.20
C LEU A 192 17.22 -3.68 16.04
N PRO A 193 16.50 -4.78 15.74
CA PRO A 193 15.05 -4.71 15.60
C PRO A 193 14.43 -4.34 16.95
N ALA A 194 13.60 -3.29 16.96
CA ALA A 194 12.79 -2.97 18.13
C ALA A 194 11.73 -4.07 18.30
N LEU A 195 11.79 -4.77 19.44
CA LEU A 195 10.88 -5.87 19.76
C LEU A 195 9.76 -5.36 20.67
N THR A 196 8.52 -5.62 20.26
CA THR A 196 7.33 -5.46 21.10
C THR A 196 6.80 -6.86 21.40
N PHE A 197 6.86 -7.26 22.68
CA PHE A 197 6.50 -8.62 23.12
C PHE A 197 7.26 -9.74 22.37
N GLY A 198 8.54 -9.52 22.05
CA GLY A 198 9.39 -10.52 21.40
C GLY A 198 9.24 -10.62 19.88
N LEU A 199 8.40 -9.79 19.26
CA LEU A 199 8.20 -9.72 17.81
C LEU A 199 8.49 -8.31 17.28
N THR A 200 8.87 -8.21 16.01
CA THR A 200 9.02 -6.91 15.35
C THR A 200 7.68 -6.30 14.97
N MET A 201 7.62 -4.97 14.81
CA MET A 201 6.40 -4.30 14.32
C MET A 201 5.92 -4.85 12.96
N LEU A 202 6.87 -5.25 12.10
CA LEU A 202 6.57 -5.87 10.81
C LEU A 202 5.91 -7.25 10.98
N GLN A 203 6.39 -8.06 11.93
CA GLN A 203 5.78 -9.36 12.26
C GLN A 203 4.35 -9.18 12.81
N TRP A 204 4.13 -8.19 13.68
CA TRP A 204 2.79 -7.84 14.15
C TRP A 204 1.86 -7.41 13.02
N LEU A 205 2.35 -6.64 12.06
CA LEU A 205 1.59 -6.27 10.87
C LEU A 205 1.18 -7.53 10.08
N PHE A 206 2.11 -8.46 9.86
CA PHE A 206 1.80 -9.69 9.13
C PHE A 206 0.80 -10.60 9.88
N ILE A 207 0.89 -10.67 11.21
CA ILE A 207 -0.12 -11.35 12.05
C ILE A 207 -1.48 -10.69 11.85
N ALA A 208 -1.56 -9.37 11.94
CA ALA A 208 -2.81 -8.63 11.75
C ALA A 208 -3.41 -8.87 10.36
N LEU A 209 -2.58 -8.83 9.30
CA LEU A 209 -3.03 -9.13 7.93
C LEU A 209 -3.58 -10.56 7.80
N SER A 210 -2.91 -11.54 8.42
CA SER A 210 -3.40 -12.92 8.47
C SER A 210 -4.76 -13.02 9.15
N PHE A 211 -4.93 -12.41 10.33
CA PHE A 211 -6.22 -12.42 11.05
C PHE A 211 -7.34 -11.75 10.24
N ILE A 212 -7.08 -10.58 9.66
CA ILE A 212 -8.06 -9.89 8.80
C ILE A 212 -8.40 -10.75 7.59
N GLY A 213 -7.40 -11.41 6.99
CA GLY A 213 -7.60 -12.33 5.87
C GLY A 213 -8.51 -13.51 6.22
N ILE A 214 -8.36 -14.10 7.41
CA ILE A 214 -9.20 -15.20 7.91
C ILE A 214 -10.63 -14.73 8.16
N LEU A 215 -10.79 -13.56 8.80
CA LEU A 215 -12.09 -13.01 9.17
C LEU A 215 -12.90 -12.50 7.96
N MET A 216 -12.25 -12.35 6.81
CA MET A 216 -12.89 -11.81 5.63
C MET A 216 -13.95 -12.78 5.06
N PRO A 217 -15.22 -12.36 4.96
CA PRO A 217 -16.32 -13.26 4.61
C PRO A 217 -16.27 -13.66 3.13
N ARG A 218 -15.84 -14.89 2.87
CA ARG A 218 -15.78 -15.49 1.53
C ARG A 218 -17.13 -16.04 1.13
N LYS A 219 -17.56 -15.77 -0.11
CA LYS A 219 -18.68 -16.50 -0.69
C LYS A 219 -18.18 -17.89 -1.11
N VAL A 220 -18.36 -18.89 -0.25
CA VAL A 220 -18.04 -20.28 -0.57
C VAL A 220 -18.96 -20.72 -1.70
N ARG A 221 -18.39 -21.03 -2.87
CA ARG A 221 -19.13 -21.67 -3.95
C ARG A 221 -19.29 -23.14 -3.56
N ILE A 222 -20.45 -23.49 -3.02
CA ILE A 222 -20.85 -24.89 -2.93
C ILE A 222 -21.09 -25.29 -4.38
N ASN A 223 -20.14 -26.00 -4.98
CA ASN A 223 -20.34 -26.62 -6.28
C ASN A 223 -21.37 -27.73 -6.07
N GLY A 224 -22.60 -27.49 -6.53
CA GLY A 224 -23.60 -28.53 -6.76
C GLY A 224 -23.41 -29.14 -8.14
#